data_AF-A0A956ZBG5-F1
#
_entry.id   AF-A0A956ZBG5-F1
#
_cell.length_a   1.000
_cell.length_b   1.000
_cell.length_c   1.000
_cell.angle_alpha   90.00
_cell.angle_beta   90.00
_cell.angle_gamma   90.00
#
_symmetry.space_group_name_H-M   'P 1'
#
loop_
_entity.id
_entity.type
_entity.pdbx_description
1 polymer ?
#
loop_
_entity_poly.entity_id
_entity_poly.type
_entity_poly.pdbx_seq_one_letter_code
_entity_poly.pdbx_strand_id
1 'polypeptide(L)'
;MSAFDLALRLTLVDLLLRPVGGWFVRPFTLSLAALGLLVPGFFRAPALWLGLTILTGLRVVLDWPLPDNHAYLLFYWCLAVTLALSLGDSERLLSANARLMIGLVFAFSVLWKLVLSPDFMNGTFFTVTLLSDHRFEGFTRFAGGLSAEGYEALSEFIRGGGAYYAGEGGVPEIPPRLAALTHSLTYWTIAIEAAVAVFFFLPVRLAASRMRDYLLIIFCVTTYGVANVDGFGWLLLAMGAAQMGEGRTRVRLLYVAAFLLIIFYGYYTFSRLL
;
A
#
# COMPACT_ATOMS: atom_id res chain seq x y z
N MET A 1 -15.47 19.24 7.39
CA MET A 1 -15.32 18.07 6.50
C MET A 1 -15.45 16.81 7.35
N SER A 2 -16.42 15.93 7.05
CA SER A 2 -16.62 14.66 7.77
C SER A 2 -15.49 13.66 7.45
N ALA A 3 -15.40 12.59 8.22
CA ALA A 3 -14.50 11.46 7.95
C ALA A 3 -14.83 10.81 6.58
N PHE A 4 -16.13 10.69 6.30
CA PHE A 4 -16.65 10.22 5.02
C PHE A 4 -16.16 11.09 3.85
N ASP A 5 -16.36 12.41 3.94
CA ASP A 5 -15.93 13.33 2.88
C ASP A 5 -14.43 13.31 2.64
N LEU A 6 -13.66 13.20 3.72
CA LEU A 6 -12.21 13.09 3.63
C LEU A 6 -11.81 11.83 2.87
N ALA A 7 -12.41 10.67 3.20
CA ALA A 7 -12.11 9.41 2.51
C ALA A 7 -12.36 9.50 1.01
N LEU A 8 -13.53 10.02 0.62
CA LEU A 8 -13.89 10.18 -0.80
C LEU A 8 -12.90 11.10 -1.53
N ARG A 9 -12.53 12.22 -0.92
CA ARG A 9 -11.57 13.17 -1.50
C ARG A 9 -10.17 12.58 -1.58
N LEU A 10 -9.70 11.89 -0.54
CA LEU A 10 -8.38 11.23 -0.56
C LEU A 10 -8.31 10.16 -1.65
N THR A 11 -9.38 9.39 -1.87
CA THR A 11 -9.44 8.43 -2.98
C THR A 11 -9.40 9.12 -4.35
N LEU A 12 -10.11 10.24 -4.53
CA LEU A 12 -10.03 11.00 -5.79
C LEU A 12 -8.63 11.60 -6.01
N VAL A 13 -7.98 12.09 -4.95
CA VAL A 13 -6.60 12.57 -5.02
C VAL A 13 -5.64 11.43 -5.36
N ASP A 14 -5.79 10.26 -4.74
CA ASP A 14 -5.02 9.05 -5.06
C ASP A 14 -5.15 8.69 -6.55
N LEU A 15 -6.38 8.67 -7.08
CA LEU A 15 -6.65 8.43 -8.50
C LEU A 15 -6.03 9.48 -9.45
N LEU A 16 -5.82 10.72 -8.99
CA LEU A 16 -5.11 11.74 -9.78
C LEU A 16 -3.59 11.56 -9.73
N LEU A 17 -3.05 11.20 -8.56
CA LEU A 17 -1.61 11.03 -8.37
C LEU A 17 -1.11 9.70 -8.97
N ARG A 18 -1.92 8.65 -8.93
CA ARG A 18 -1.63 7.31 -9.47
C ARG A 18 -2.76 6.85 -10.37
N PRO A 19 -2.89 7.46 -11.56
CA PRO A 19 -4.03 7.19 -12.41
C PRO A 19 -3.97 5.79 -13.02
N VAL A 20 -5.16 5.20 -13.06
CA VAL A 20 -5.38 3.79 -13.37
C VAL A 20 -5.51 3.54 -14.87
N GLY A 21 -4.84 2.48 -15.33
CA GLY A 21 -4.97 1.93 -16.68
C GLY A 21 -4.09 2.62 -17.74
N GLY A 22 -4.12 2.05 -18.95
CA GLY A 22 -3.39 2.56 -20.11
C GLY A 22 -4.04 3.77 -20.78
N TRP A 23 -3.55 4.15 -21.96
CA TRP A 23 -3.92 5.38 -22.67
C TRP A 23 -5.43 5.58 -22.92
N PHE A 24 -6.21 4.50 -22.97
CA PHE A 24 -7.65 4.55 -23.23
C PHE A 24 -8.54 4.45 -21.98
N VAL A 25 -7.97 4.11 -20.81
CA VAL A 25 -8.71 4.11 -19.52
C VAL A 25 -8.31 5.34 -18.70
N ARG A 26 -7.03 5.66 -18.72
CA ARG A 26 -6.41 6.72 -17.92
C ARG A 26 -7.05 8.09 -18.08
N PRO A 27 -7.34 8.60 -19.29
CA PRO A 27 -7.94 9.93 -19.45
C PRO A 27 -9.32 10.02 -18.81
N PHE A 28 -10.12 8.96 -18.89
CA PHE A 28 -11.45 8.92 -18.28
C PHE A 28 -11.36 8.86 -16.75
N THR A 29 -10.46 8.03 -16.21
CA THR A 29 -10.22 7.97 -14.76
C THR A 29 -9.80 9.34 -14.22
N LEU A 30 -8.84 9.99 -14.88
CA LEU A 30 -8.37 11.33 -14.51
C LEU A 30 -9.49 12.37 -14.60
N SER A 31 -10.28 12.34 -15.68
CA SER A 31 -11.36 13.29 -15.89
C SER A 31 -12.43 13.16 -14.81
N LEU A 32 -12.85 11.93 -14.49
CA LEU A 32 -13.81 11.67 -13.42
C LEU A 32 -13.26 12.08 -12.05
N ALA A 33 -12.01 11.73 -11.74
CA ALA A 33 -11.38 12.11 -10.48
C ALA A 33 -11.27 13.64 -10.33
N ALA A 34 -10.87 14.34 -11.38
CA ALA A 34 -10.80 15.80 -11.42
C ALA A 34 -12.19 16.44 -11.27
N LEU A 35 -13.20 15.96 -12.01
CA LEU A 35 -14.58 16.45 -11.88
C LEU A 35 -15.12 16.25 -10.47
N GLY A 36 -14.84 15.09 -9.84
CA GLY A 36 -15.23 14.81 -8.46
C GLY A 36 -14.69 15.82 -7.46
N LEU A 37 -13.46 16.32 -7.69
CA LEU A 37 -12.81 17.29 -6.80
C LEU A 37 -13.16 18.75 -7.12
N LEU A 38 -13.31 19.10 -8.41
CA LEU A 38 -13.51 20.47 -8.88
C LEU A 38 -14.98 20.91 -8.81
N VAL A 39 -15.92 19.99 -9.05
CA VAL A 39 -17.36 20.31 -9.04
C VAL A 39 -17.91 20.12 -7.61
N PRO A 40 -18.45 21.18 -6.97
CA PRO A 40 -18.95 21.11 -5.60
C PRO A 40 -20.00 20.00 -5.43
N GLY A 41 -19.76 19.10 -4.47
CA GLY A 41 -20.66 18.00 -4.14
C GLY A 41 -20.61 16.80 -5.09
N PHE A 42 -19.93 16.90 -6.23
CA PHE A 42 -19.91 15.82 -7.23
C PHE A 42 -19.19 14.56 -6.73
N PHE A 43 -18.24 14.69 -5.80
CA PHE A 43 -17.63 13.56 -5.08
C PHE A 43 -18.65 12.70 -4.30
N ARG A 44 -19.90 13.13 -4.11
CA ARG A 44 -20.98 12.32 -3.51
C ARG A 44 -21.95 11.75 -4.53
N ALA A 45 -21.76 11.98 -5.83
CA ALA A 45 -22.63 11.46 -6.86
C ALA A 45 -22.36 9.95 -7.07
N PRO A 46 -23.36 9.05 -6.90
CA PRO A 46 -23.15 7.61 -7.12
C PRO A 46 -22.67 7.29 -8.54
N ALA A 47 -23.15 8.05 -9.54
CA ALA A 47 -22.76 7.87 -10.95
C ALA A 47 -21.26 8.11 -11.20
N LEU A 48 -20.64 9.06 -10.48
CA LEU A 48 -19.19 9.30 -10.54
C LEU A 48 -18.44 8.03 -10.12
N TRP A 49 -18.83 7.47 -8.98
CA TRP A 49 -18.17 6.29 -8.41
C TRP A 49 -18.44 5.04 -9.22
N LEU A 50 -19.64 4.89 -9.79
CA LEU A 50 -19.94 3.80 -10.71
C LEU A 50 -19.02 3.84 -11.94
N GLY A 51 -18.80 5.03 -12.52
CA GLY A 51 -17.83 5.22 -13.60
C GLY A 51 -16.41 4.80 -13.18
N LEU A 52 -15.96 5.24 -12.00
CA LEU A 52 -14.66 4.84 -11.46
C LEU A 52 -14.57 3.33 -11.17
N THR A 53 -15.64 2.69 -10.70
CA THR A 53 -15.72 1.23 -10.52
C THR A 53 -15.57 0.50 -11.85
N ILE A 54 -16.26 0.95 -12.90
CA ILE A 54 -16.15 0.33 -14.23
C ILE A 54 -14.72 0.47 -14.77
N LEU A 55 -14.12 1.66 -14.69
CA LEU A 55 -12.77 1.92 -15.20
C LEU A 55 -11.68 1.15 -14.41
N THR A 56 -11.80 1.10 -13.08
CA THR A 56 -10.88 0.34 -12.24
C THR A 56 -11.04 -1.17 -12.40
N GLY A 57 -12.27 -1.66 -12.59
CA GLY A 57 -12.55 -3.06 -12.92
C GLY A 57 -12.04 -3.44 -14.31
N LEU A 58 -12.20 -2.55 -15.30
CA LEU A 58 -11.67 -2.74 -16.64
C LEU A 58 -10.13 -2.87 -16.60
N ARG A 59 -9.43 -2.07 -15.79
CA ARG A 59 -7.98 -2.22 -15.57
C ARG A 59 -7.62 -3.62 -15.06
N VAL A 60 -8.37 -4.16 -14.09
CA VAL A 60 -8.14 -5.52 -13.57
C VAL A 60 -8.30 -6.58 -14.66
N VAL A 61 -9.32 -6.45 -15.52
CA VAL A 61 -9.56 -7.41 -16.62
C VAL A 61 -8.47 -7.32 -17.69
N LEU A 62 -8.04 -6.11 -18.04
CA LEU A 62 -7.05 -5.87 -19.09
C LEU A 62 -5.64 -6.26 -18.68
N ASP A 63 -5.29 -6.06 -17.40
CA ASP A 63 -3.97 -6.43 -16.86
C ASP A 63 -3.91 -7.92 -16.48
N TRP A 64 -4.98 -8.70 -16.68
CA TRP A 64 -5.03 -10.13 -16.37
C TRP A 64 -3.93 -10.91 -17.10
N PRO A 65 -3.22 -11.86 -16.43
CA PRO A 65 -3.41 -12.34 -15.05
C PRO A 65 -2.55 -11.63 -13.99
N LEU A 66 -1.88 -10.54 -14.35
CA LEU A 66 -0.89 -9.86 -13.50
C LEU A 66 -1.32 -8.47 -12.97
N PRO A 67 -2.60 -8.15 -12.67
CA PRO A 67 -2.90 -6.92 -11.96
C PRO A 67 -2.27 -6.95 -10.56
N ASP A 68 -1.68 -5.85 -10.15
CA ASP A 68 -1.20 -5.71 -8.78
C ASP A 68 -2.35 -5.84 -7.76
N ASN A 69 -2.05 -6.35 -6.56
CA ASN A 69 -3.04 -6.52 -5.49
C ASN A 69 -3.86 -5.25 -5.18
N HIS A 70 -3.22 -4.08 -5.27
CA HIS A 70 -3.88 -2.81 -5.01
C HIS A 70 -4.89 -2.41 -6.10
N ALA A 71 -4.78 -2.95 -7.33
CA ALA A 71 -5.77 -2.73 -8.38
C ALA A 71 -7.11 -3.41 -8.06
N TYR A 72 -7.07 -4.66 -7.58
CA TYR A 72 -8.25 -5.36 -7.10
C TYR A 72 -8.90 -4.62 -5.93
N LEU A 73 -8.09 -4.19 -4.96
CA LEU A 73 -8.60 -3.47 -3.79
C LEU A 73 -9.24 -2.15 -4.18
N LEU A 74 -8.64 -1.40 -5.11
CA LEU A 74 -9.19 -0.14 -5.60
C LEU A 74 -10.53 -0.33 -6.30
N PHE A 75 -10.65 -1.37 -7.14
CA PHE A 75 -11.93 -1.74 -7.74
C PHE A 75 -13.01 -2.02 -6.70
N TYR A 76 -12.72 -2.89 -5.72
CA TYR A 76 -13.65 -3.20 -4.64
C TYR A 76 -13.99 -1.97 -3.80
N TRP A 77 -13.01 -1.09 -3.54
CA TRP A 77 -13.23 0.14 -2.81
C TRP A 77 -14.17 1.10 -3.55
N CYS A 78 -13.93 1.37 -4.84
CA CYS A 78 -14.83 2.18 -5.66
C CYS A 78 -16.24 1.58 -5.71
N LEU A 79 -16.35 0.25 -5.81
CA LEU A 79 -17.64 -0.44 -5.76
C LEU A 79 -18.33 -0.24 -4.41
N ALA A 80 -17.61 -0.37 -3.29
CA ALA A 80 -18.15 -0.12 -1.96
C ALA A 80 -18.66 1.32 -1.80
N VAL A 81 -17.93 2.31 -2.34
CA VAL A 81 -18.39 3.71 -2.36
C VAL A 81 -19.65 3.87 -3.20
N THR A 82 -19.68 3.29 -4.41
CA THR A 82 -20.85 3.32 -5.30
C THR A 82 -22.08 2.78 -4.60
N LEU A 83 -21.96 1.61 -3.97
CA LEU A 83 -23.06 0.96 -3.25
C LEU A 83 -23.48 1.77 -2.02
N ALA A 84 -22.53 2.27 -1.22
CA ALA A 84 -22.82 3.09 -0.06
C ALA A 84 -23.59 4.37 -0.41
N LEU A 85 -23.23 5.05 -1.50
CA LEU A 85 -23.93 6.23 -1.99
C LEU A 85 -25.29 5.92 -2.63
N SER A 86 -25.47 4.71 -3.18
CA SER A 86 -26.71 4.30 -3.85
C SER A 86 -27.79 3.76 -2.90
N LEU A 87 -27.39 3.13 -1.79
CA LEU A 87 -28.30 2.36 -0.92
C LEU A 87 -28.75 3.08 0.36
N GLY A 88 -28.24 4.29 0.64
CA GLY A 88 -28.50 5.02 1.89
C GLY A 88 -27.60 4.56 3.05
N ASP A 89 -27.59 5.31 4.16
CA ASP A 89 -26.68 5.11 5.32
C ASP A 89 -25.19 4.97 4.92
N SER A 90 -24.76 5.83 3.98
CA SER A 90 -23.49 5.74 3.28
C SER A 90 -22.28 5.72 4.22
N GLU A 91 -22.33 6.49 5.32
CA GLU A 91 -21.23 6.57 6.27
C GLU A 91 -21.01 5.23 6.99
N ARG A 92 -22.08 4.61 7.48
CA ARG A 92 -22.01 3.32 8.18
C ARG A 92 -21.57 2.20 7.24
N LEU A 93 -22.17 2.14 6.05
CA LEU A 93 -21.85 1.12 5.06
C LEU A 93 -20.38 1.22 4.63
N LEU A 94 -19.92 2.43 4.33
CA LEU A 94 -18.55 2.63 3.88
C LEU A 94 -17.54 2.35 5.00
N SER A 95 -17.81 2.80 6.23
CA SER A 95 -16.97 2.50 7.41
C SER A 95 -16.84 0.99 7.66
N ALA A 96 -17.95 0.25 7.55
CA ALA A 96 -17.94 -1.20 7.73
C ALA A 96 -17.14 -1.91 6.63
N ASN A 97 -17.33 -1.53 5.37
CA ASN A 97 -16.61 -2.10 4.23
C ASN A 97 -15.12 -1.77 4.29
N ALA A 98 -14.75 -0.52 4.57
CA ALA A 98 -13.36 -0.11 4.74
C ALA A 98 -12.64 -0.96 5.80
N ARG A 99 -13.27 -1.12 6.96
CA ARG A 99 -12.71 -1.94 8.05
C ARG A 99 -12.53 -3.40 7.65
N LEU A 100 -13.53 -3.98 7.00
CA LEU A 100 -13.49 -5.38 6.56
C LEU A 100 -12.42 -5.59 5.48
N MET A 101 -12.37 -4.72 4.48
CA MET A 101 -11.39 -4.79 3.40
C MET A 101 -9.96 -4.66 3.91
N ILE A 102 -9.67 -3.69 4.79
CA ILE A 102 -8.36 -3.56 5.42
C ILE A 102 -8.04 -4.84 6.21
N GLY A 103 -8.93 -5.28 7.10
CA GLY A 103 -8.70 -6.50 7.89
C GLY A 103 -8.40 -7.73 7.04
N LEU A 104 -9.18 -7.95 5.97
CA LEU A 104 -9.01 -9.08 5.05
C LEU A 104 -7.71 -9.00 4.26
N VAL A 105 -7.37 -7.82 3.71
CA VAL A 105 -6.15 -7.62 2.93
C VAL A 105 -4.92 -7.95 3.77
N PHE A 106 -4.86 -7.46 5.02
CA PHE A 106 -3.76 -7.76 5.92
C PHE A 106 -3.76 -9.22 6.39
N ALA A 107 -4.92 -9.82 6.65
CA ALA A 107 -4.99 -11.23 7.04
C ALA A 107 -4.54 -12.16 5.92
N PHE A 108 -4.94 -11.92 4.67
CA PHE A 108 -4.47 -12.70 3.54
C PHE A 108 -2.98 -12.48 3.28
N SER A 109 -2.49 -11.25 3.47
CA SER A 109 -1.06 -10.96 3.40
C SER A 109 -0.24 -11.78 4.42
N VAL A 110 -0.68 -11.80 5.68
CA VAL A 110 -0.05 -12.58 6.74
C VAL A 110 -0.14 -14.09 6.47
N LEU A 111 -1.30 -14.57 6.04
CA LEU A 111 -1.51 -15.98 5.67
C LEU A 111 -0.54 -16.41 4.56
N TRP A 112 -0.41 -15.58 3.52
CA TRP A 112 0.51 -15.84 2.42
C TRP A 112 1.96 -15.93 2.91
N LYS A 113 2.40 -14.96 3.73
CA LYS A 113 3.77 -14.90 4.26
C LYS A 113 4.10 -16.04 5.23
N LEU A 114 3.18 -16.38 6.14
CA LEU A 114 3.43 -17.36 7.19
C LEU A 114 3.24 -18.81 6.72
N VAL A 115 2.28 -19.05 5.83
CA VAL A 115 1.83 -20.40 5.50
C VAL A 115 2.17 -20.79 4.07
N LEU A 116 2.08 -19.85 3.12
CA LEU A 116 2.20 -20.15 1.69
C LEU A 116 3.57 -19.81 1.10
N SER A 117 4.46 -19.14 1.85
CA SER A 117 5.74 -18.64 1.34
C SER A 117 6.89 -18.89 2.32
N PRO A 118 7.46 -20.11 2.35
CA PRO A 118 8.63 -20.43 3.18
C PRO A 118 9.81 -19.47 2.97
N ASP A 119 10.01 -18.99 1.73
CA ASP A 119 11.07 -18.05 1.35
C ASP A 119 10.88 -16.64 1.93
N PHE A 120 9.68 -16.31 2.40
CA PHE A 120 9.46 -15.08 3.13
C PHE A 120 10.05 -15.19 4.55
N MET A 121 9.82 -16.33 5.21
CA MET A 121 10.19 -16.57 6.60
C MET A 121 11.69 -16.71 6.83
N ASN A 122 12.42 -17.24 5.84
CA ASN A 122 13.88 -17.36 5.92
C ASN A 122 14.63 -16.08 5.48
N GLY A 123 13.91 -15.00 5.12
CA GLY A 123 14.51 -13.72 4.71
C GLY A 123 14.89 -13.64 3.24
N THR A 124 14.79 -14.73 2.47
CA THR A 124 15.13 -14.77 1.03
C THR A 124 14.35 -13.73 0.24
N PHE A 125 13.04 -13.57 0.52
CA PHE A 125 12.21 -12.56 -0.13
C PHE A 125 12.79 -11.15 -0.01
N PHE A 126 13.20 -10.74 1.20
CA PHE A 126 13.77 -9.41 1.41
C PHE A 126 15.19 -9.31 0.85
N THR A 127 16.00 -10.37 0.92
CA THR A 127 17.32 -10.37 0.26
C THR A 127 17.18 -10.11 -1.24
N VAL A 128 16.30 -10.84 -1.92
CA VAL A 128 16.04 -10.68 -3.35
C VAL A 128 15.46 -9.29 -3.62
N THR A 129 14.45 -8.85 -2.86
CA THR A 129 13.79 -7.55 -3.07
C THR A 129 14.76 -6.39 -2.92
N LEU A 130 15.56 -6.36 -1.84
CA LEU A 130 16.48 -5.27 -1.53
C LEU A 130 17.63 -5.14 -2.54
N LEU A 131 18.00 -6.23 -3.22
CA LEU A 131 19.10 -6.28 -4.18
C LEU A 131 18.62 -6.23 -5.64
N SER A 132 17.38 -6.62 -5.92
CA SER A 132 16.86 -6.66 -7.30
C SER A 132 16.18 -5.36 -7.70
N ASP A 133 15.54 -4.67 -6.75
CA ASP A 133 14.74 -3.48 -7.02
C ASP A 133 15.52 -2.20 -6.66
N HIS A 134 15.84 -1.42 -7.69
CA HIS A 134 16.60 -0.17 -7.60
C HIS A 134 16.00 0.86 -6.62
N ARG A 135 14.69 0.79 -6.35
CA ARG A 135 14.03 1.69 -5.39
C ARG A 135 14.55 1.51 -3.96
N PHE A 136 15.02 0.31 -3.64
CA PHE A 136 15.56 -0.01 -2.32
C PHE A 136 17.05 0.26 -2.20
N GLU A 137 17.79 0.47 -3.30
CA GLU A 137 19.25 0.54 -3.31
C GLU A 137 19.82 1.43 -2.20
N GLY A 138 19.36 2.69 -2.11
CA GLY A 138 19.89 3.63 -1.12
C GLY A 138 19.66 3.16 0.32
N PHE A 139 18.48 2.60 0.60
CA PHE A 139 18.18 2.02 1.91
C PHE A 139 19.00 0.75 2.16
N THR A 140 19.13 -0.13 1.19
CA THR A 140 19.92 -1.37 1.27
C THR A 140 21.39 -1.06 1.54
N ARG A 141 21.98 -0.12 0.81
CA ARG A 141 23.39 0.29 0.99
C ARG A 141 23.61 0.91 2.37
N PHE A 142 22.73 1.82 2.79
CA PHE A 142 22.83 2.47 4.10
C PHE A 142 22.61 1.50 5.28
N ALA A 143 21.45 0.84 5.30
CA ALA A 143 21.04 0.01 6.43
C ALA A 143 21.77 -1.34 6.43
N GLY A 144 22.01 -1.93 5.26
CA GLY A 144 22.75 -3.17 5.06
C GLY A 144 24.28 -2.98 5.13
N GLY A 145 24.76 -1.74 5.08
CA GLY A 145 26.18 -1.40 5.18
C GLY A 145 27.01 -1.89 3.99
N LEU A 146 26.47 -1.74 2.78
CA LEU A 146 27.15 -2.14 1.54
C LEU A 146 27.84 -0.94 0.88
N SER A 147 29.04 -1.16 0.36
CA SER A 147 29.64 -0.27 -0.62
C SER A 147 28.84 -0.29 -1.93
N ALA A 148 29.04 0.69 -2.81
CA ALA A 148 28.42 0.69 -4.14
C ALA A 148 28.80 -0.58 -4.93
N GLU A 149 30.09 -0.92 -4.93
CA GLU A 149 30.63 -2.11 -5.60
C GLU A 149 30.06 -3.41 -5.01
N GLY A 150 29.95 -3.51 -3.68
CA GLY A 150 29.40 -4.69 -3.01
C GLY A 150 27.90 -4.87 -3.29
N TYR A 151 27.15 -3.78 -3.38
CA TYR A 151 25.75 -3.84 -3.79
C TYR A 151 25.60 -4.30 -5.25
N GLU A 152 26.38 -3.73 -6.18
CA GLU A 152 26.29 -4.07 -7.60
C GLU A 152 26.62 -5.54 -7.84
N ALA A 153 27.71 -6.06 -7.24
CA ALA A 153 28.10 -7.46 -7.37
C ALA A 153 27.00 -8.43 -6.89
N LEU A 154 26.34 -8.11 -5.76
CA LEU A 154 25.23 -8.90 -5.24
C LEU A 154 23.96 -8.75 -6.08
N SER A 155 23.68 -7.55 -6.58
CA SER A 155 22.54 -7.25 -7.44
C SER A 155 22.64 -7.98 -8.78
N GLU A 156 23.80 -7.92 -9.42
CA GLU A 156 24.09 -8.64 -10.68
C GLU A 156 23.96 -10.15 -10.49
N PHE A 157 24.50 -10.69 -9.39
CA PHE A 157 24.37 -12.11 -9.08
C PHE A 157 22.90 -12.55 -8.98
N ILE A 158 22.06 -11.80 -8.26
CA ILE A 158 20.63 -12.13 -8.09
C ILE A 158 19.86 -11.93 -9.39
N ARG A 159 20.07 -10.82 -10.10
CA ARG A 159 19.39 -10.53 -11.38
C ARG A 159 19.79 -11.49 -12.49
N GLY A 160 21.03 -11.96 -12.48
CA GLY A 160 21.54 -13.00 -13.38
C GLY A 160 20.91 -14.37 -13.11
N GLY A 161 20.23 -14.58 -11.99
CA GLY A 161 19.57 -15.85 -11.66
C GLY A 161 20.38 -16.76 -10.75
N GLY A 162 21.39 -16.23 -10.04
CA GLY A 162 22.09 -16.80 -8.88
C GLY A 162 22.80 -18.14 -9.05
N ALA A 163 22.10 -19.18 -9.52
CA ALA A 163 22.62 -20.52 -9.74
C ALA A 163 22.97 -20.82 -11.21
N TYR A 164 22.35 -20.13 -12.18
CA TYR A 164 22.60 -20.37 -13.61
C TYR A 164 23.94 -19.79 -14.10
N TYR A 165 24.47 -18.77 -13.40
CA TYR A 165 25.74 -18.09 -13.72
C TYR A 165 26.78 -18.15 -12.59
N ALA A 166 26.53 -18.94 -11.54
CA ALA A 166 27.59 -19.33 -10.62
C ALA A 166 28.54 -20.26 -11.36
N GLY A 167 29.43 -19.70 -12.18
CA GLY A 167 30.60 -20.41 -12.70
C GLY A 167 31.56 -20.75 -11.56
N GLU A 168 32.86 -20.74 -11.83
CA GLU A 168 33.88 -21.06 -10.82
C GLU A 168 33.97 -20.05 -9.64
N GLY A 169 33.31 -18.89 -9.74
CA GLY A 169 33.35 -17.81 -8.75
C GLY A 169 32.52 -18.03 -7.47
N GLY A 170 31.67 -19.06 -7.43
CA GLY A 170 30.85 -19.38 -6.26
C GLY A 170 29.72 -18.39 -5.97
N VAL A 171 28.96 -18.68 -4.90
CA VAL A 171 27.88 -17.81 -4.42
C VAL A 171 28.50 -16.71 -3.55
N PRO A 172 28.30 -15.41 -3.86
CA PRO A 172 28.78 -14.33 -3.01
C PRO A 172 28.22 -14.45 -1.59
N GLU A 173 29.08 -14.25 -0.59
CA GLU A 173 28.66 -14.25 0.81
C GLU A 173 27.76 -13.03 1.09
N ILE A 174 26.59 -13.27 1.70
CA ILE A 174 25.71 -12.19 2.16
C ILE A 174 26.31 -11.59 3.44
N PRO A 175 26.63 -10.29 3.47
CA PRO A 175 27.22 -9.67 4.65
C PRO A 175 26.30 -9.79 5.88
N PRO A 176 26.85 -10.03 7.10
CA PRO A 176 26.04 -10.24 8.30
C PRO A 176 25.03 -9.13 8.60
N ARG A 177 25.38 -7.88 8.29
CA ARG A 177 24.51 -6.71 8.47
C ARG A 177 23.34 -6.71 7.48
N LEU A 178 23.57 -7.12 6.23
CA LEU A 178 22.50 -7.31 5.24
C LEU A 178 21.58 -8.46 5.65
N ALA A 179 22.12 -9.58 6.13
CA ALA A 179 21.34 -10.70 6.64
C ALA A 179 20.48 -10.30 7.87
N ALA A 180 21.05 -9.54 8.81
CA ALA A 180 20.29 -9.03 9.95
C ALA A 180 19.17 -8.07 9.52
N LEU A 181 19.42 -7.22 8.53
CA LEU A 181 18.42 -6.33 7.96
C LEU A 181 17.26 -7.10 7.32
N THR A 182 17.54 -8.11 6.49
CA THR A 182 16.50 -8.86 5.78
C THR A 182 15.60 -9.62 6.76
N HIS A 183 16.18 -10.27 7.79
CA HIS A 183 15.39 -10.88 8.86
C HIS A 183 14.57 -9.86 9.66
N SER A 184 15.16 -8.71 9.98
CA SER A 184 14.45 -7.64 10.70
C SER A 184 13.23 -7.15 9.92
N LEU A 185 13.37 -6.95 8.60
CA LEU A 185 12.27 -6.55 7.72
C LEU A 185 11.21 -7.65 7.58
N THR A 186 11.61 -8.93 7.49
CA THR A 186 10.70 -10.08 7.49
C THR A 186 9.79 -10.04 8.71
N TYR A 187 10.38 -10.03 9.90
CA TYR A 187 9.61 -10.10 11.14
C TYR A 187 8.84 -8.82 11.44
N TRP A 188 9.41 -7.66 11.13
CA TRP A 188 8.70 -6.39 11.25
C TRP A 188 7.43 -6.40 10.40
N THR A 189 7.56 -6.77 9.11
CA THR A 189 6.45 -6.78 8.15
C THR A 189 5.33 -7.71 8.62
N ILE A 190 5.67 -8.94 9.03
CA ILE A 190 4.68 -9.88 9.57
C ILE A 190 4.02 -9.32 10.83
N ALA A 191 4.81 -8.78 11.76
CA ALA A 191 4.30 -8.29 13.04
C ALA A 191 3.32 -7.12 12.85
N ILE A 192 3.69 -6.13 12.04
CA ILE A 192 2.83 -4.97 11.81
C ILE A 192 1.58 -5.34 11.00
N GLU A 193 1.70 -6.22 9.99
CA GLU A 193 0.56 -6.66 9.20
C GLU A 193 -0.42 -7.50 10.04
N ALA A 194 0.09 -8.42 10.86
CA ALA A 194 -0.73 -9.21 11.78
C ALA A 194 -1.42 -8.34 12.82
N ALA A 195 -0.73 -7.34 13.37
CA ALA A 195 -1.32 -6.37 14.28
C ALA A 195 -2.46 -5.60 13.59
N VAL A 196 -2.27 -5.11 12.37
CA VAL A 196 -3.34 -4.43 11.62
C VAL A 196 -4.52 -5.38 11.39
N ALA A 197 -4.29 -6.59 10.89
CA ALA A 197 -5.34 -7.58 10.65
C ALA A 197 -6.18 -7.85 11.91
N VAL A 198 -5.51 -8.21 13.01
CA VAL A 198 -6.17 -8.51 14.30
C VAL A 198 -6.99 -7.32 14.77
N PHE A 199 -6.38 -6.13 14.81
CA PHE A 199 -7.07 -4.97 15.35
C PHE A 199 -8.27 -4.60 14.49
N PHE A 200 -8.18 -4.63 13.16
CA PHE A 200 -9.29 -4.30 12.27
C PHE A 200 -10.48 -5.27 12.38
N PHE A 201 -10.24 -6.53 12.74
CA PHE A 201 -11.33 -7.48 13.04
C PHE A 201 -11.95 -7.34 14.42
N LEU A 202 -11.32 -6.63 15.37
CA LEU A 202 -11.92 -6.48 16.70
C LEU A 202 -13.35 -5.86 16.63
N PRO A 203 -14.20 -6.09 17.64
CA PRO A 203 -15.44 -5.33 17.78
C PRO A 203 -15.15 -3.84 18.09
N VAL A 204 -15.87 -2.92 17.44
CA VAL A 204 -15.71 -1.45 17.65
C VAL A 204 -15.97 -1.03 19.10
N ARG A 205 -16.78 -1.79 19.84
CA ARG A 205 -17.07 -1.58 21.26
C ARG A 205 -15.87 -1.76 22.19
N LEU A 206 -14.79 -2.44 21.74
CA LEU A 206 -13.61 -2.66 22.56
C LEU A 206 -12.69 -1.44 22.53
N ALA A 207 -12.18 -1.01 23.68
CA ALA A 207 -11.25 0.14 23.75
C ALA A 207 -10.00 -0.07 22.89
N ALA A 208 -9.50 -1.31 22.81
CA ALA A 208 -8.36 -1.70 21.98
C ALA A 208 -8.58 -1.39 20.48
N SER A 209 -9.83 -1.38 19.99
CA SER A 209 -10.14 -1.05 18.59
C SER A 209 -9.67 0.35 18.17
N ARG A 210 -9.44 1.27 19.12
CA ARG A 210 -8.91 2.60 18.87
C ARG A 210 -7.47 2.59 18.34
N MET A 211 -6.74 1.48 18.51
CA MET A 211 -5.35 1.35 18.06
C MET A 211 -5.22 1.08 16.56
N ARG A 212 -6.30 0.66 15.89
CA ARG A 212 -6.34 0.42 14.44
C ARG A 212 -5.74 1.54 13.62
N ASP A 213 -6.17 2.77 13.91
CA ASP A 213 -5.75 3.93 13.13
C ASP A 213 -4.24 4.13 13.22
N TYR A 214 -3.71 4.03 14.44
CA TYR A 214 -2.28 4.21 14.68
C TYR A 214 -1.47 3.07 14.08
N LEU A 215 -1.94 1.82 14.18
CA LEU A 215 -1.27 0.68 13.56
C LEU A 215 -1.27 0.78 12.04
N LEU A 216 -2.38 1.19 11.42
CA LEU A 216 -2.46 1.39 9.98
C LEU A 216 -1.56 2.53 9.51
N ILE A 217 -1.52 3.64 10.26
CA ILE A 217 -0.64 4.76 9.95
C ILE A 217 0.82 4.35 10.12
N ILE A 218 1.18 3.65 11.20
CA ILE A 218 2.54 3.13 11.42
C ILE A 218 2.94 2.18 10.29
N PHE A 219 2.05 1.27 9.88
CA PHE A 219 2.27 0.42 8.72
C PHE A 219 2.57 1.27 7.48
N CYS A 220 1.69 2.21 7.13
CA CYS A 220 1.87 3.00 5.93
C CYS A 220 3.18 3.81 5.96
N VAL A 221 3.47 4.49 7.07
CA VAL A 221 4.67 5.32 7.20
C VAL A 221 5.95 4.49 7.15
N THR A 222 6.00 3.37 7.87
CA THR A 222 7.23 2.54 7.95
C THR A 222 7.44 1.70 6.70
N THR A 223 6.37 1.16 6.11
CA THR A 223 6.46 0.34 4.90
C THR A 223 6.73 1.19 3.67
N TYR A 224 5.98 2.28 3.45
CA TYR A 224 6.17 3.10 2.24
C TYR A 224 7.34 4.09 2.34
N GLY A 225 7.89 4.31 3.53
CA GLY A 225 9.17 5.01 3.69
C GLY A 225 10.37 4.19 3.18
N VAL A 226 10.22 2.87 3.04
CA VAL A 226 11.25 1.97 2.52
C VAL A 226 10.90 1.49 1.11
N ALA A 227 9.64 1.05 0.91
CA ALA A 227 9.12 0.55 -0.35
C ALA A 227 8.18 1.58 -0.98
N ASN A 228 8.68 2.42 -1.90
CA ASN A 228 7.90 3.45 -2.60
C ASN A 228 6.84 2.85 -3.55
N VAL A 229 5.79 2.26 -2.98
CA VAL A 229 4.60 1.70 -3.62
C VAL A 229 3.37 2.50 -3.17
N ASP A 230 3.41 3.79 -3.49
CA ASP A 230 2.61 4.82 -2.83
C ASP A 230 1.09 4.64 -3.00
N GLY A 231 0.65 4.15 -4.16
CA GLY A 231 -0.79 4.02 -4.47
C GLY A 231 -1.52 3.06 -3.53
N PHE A 232 -0.86 2.01 -3.05
CA PHE A 232 -1.47 1.10 -2.08
C PHE A 232 -1.62 1.78 -0.71
N GLY A 233 -0.63 2.57 -0.30
CA GLY A 233 -0.66 3.31 0.97
C GLY A 233 -1.72 4.39 1.00
N TRP A 234 -1.85 5.16 -0.07
CA TRP A 234 -2.89 6.18 -0.19
C TRP A 234 -4.30 5.57 -0.15
N LEU A 235 -4.51 4.46 -0.84
CA LEU A 235 -5.77 3.73 -0.77
C LEU A 235 -6.09 3.24 0.64
N LEU A 236 -5.11 2.65 1.35
CA LEU A 236 -5.26 2.24 2.74
C LEU A 236 -5.60 3.42 3.66
N LEU A 237 -4.94 4.56 3.50
CA LEU A 237 -5.21 5.77 4.29
C LEU A 237 -6.59 6.36 4.00
N ALA A 238 -7.05 6.33 2.75
CA ALA A 238 -8.40 6.77 2.39
C ALA A 238 -9.47 5.87 3.02
N MET A 239 -9.29 4.54 2.99
CA MET A 239 -10.17 3.60 3.69
C MET A 239 -10.10 3.76 5.22
N GLY A 240 -8.90 3.97 5.77
CA GLY A 240 -8.71 4.24 7.20
C GLY A 240 -9.43 5.51 7.66
N ALA A 241 -9.42 6.56 6.83
CA ALA A 241 -10.20 7.77 7.05
C ALA A 241 -11.71 7.52 7.02
N ALA A 242 -12.21 6.55 6.23
CA ALA A 242 -13.63 6.19 6.23
C ALA A 242 -14.05 5.46 7.52
N GLN A 243 -13.17 4.63 8.10
CA GLN A 243 -13.54 3.80 9.26
C GLN A 243 -13.46 4.51 10.61
N MET A 244 -12.65 5.57 10.75
CA MET A 244 -12.30 6.17 12.05
C MET A 244 -13.47 6.79 12.85
N GLY A 245 -14.63 7.00 12.21
CA GLY A 245 -15.82 7.62 12.80
C GLY A 245 -15.68 9.14 13.02
N GLU A 246 -16.78 9.78 13.41
CA GLU A 246 -16.79 11.22 13.68
C GLU A 246 -16.14 11.61 15.03
N GLY A 247 -15.73 12.87 15.15
CA GLY A 247 -15.22 13.46 16.41
C GLY A 247 -13.75 13.21 16.75
N ARG A 248 -13.00 12.48 15.91
CA ARG A 248 -11.57 12.18 16.14
C ARG A 248 -10.61 13.08 15.35
N THR A 249 -10.72 14.40 15.50
CA THR A 249 -9.98 15.40 14.70
C THR A 249 -8.47 15.18 14.66
N ARG A 250 -7.83 14.81 15.78
CA ARG A 250 -6.38 14.55 15.82
C ARG A 250 -5.97 13.39 14.91
N VAL A 251 -6.72 12.29 14.94
CA VAL A 251 -6.45 11.11 14.11
C VAL A 251 -6.68 11.43 12.63
N ARG A 252 -7.67 12.27 12.34
CA ARG A 252 -7.94 12.77 10.99
C ARG A 252 -6.75 13.52 10.42
N LEU A 253 -6.15 14.41 11.23
CA LEU A 253 -4.93 15.12 10.86
C LEU A 253 -3.75 14.16 10.64
N LEU A 254 -3.64 13.09 11.43
CA LEU A 254 -2.60 12.08 11.22
C LEU A 254 -2.77 11.32 9.90
N TYR A 255 -4.01 10.97 9.50
CA TYR A 255 -4.24 10.36 8.18
C TYR A 255 -3.81 11.29 7.04
N VAL A 256 -4.19 12.58 7.11
CA VAL A 256 -3.77 13.57 6.12
C VAL A 256 -2.26 13.76 6.13
N ALA A 257 -1.64 13.87 7.31
CA ALA A 257 -0.20 14.01 7.44
C ALA A 257 0.54 12.79 6.86
N ALA A 258 0.09 11.58 7.15
CA ALA A 258 0.64 10.34 6.59
C ALA A 258 0.46 10.29 5.06
N PHE A 259 -0.70 10.71 4.56
CA PHE A 259 -0.97 10.75 3.11
C PHE A 259 0.02 11.69 2.40
N LEU A 260 0.20 12.90 2.95
CA LEU A 260 1.17 13.87 2.44
C LEU A 260 2.61 13.38 2.59
N LEU A 261 2.96 12.75 3.72
CA LEU A 261 4.28 12.21 3.96
C LEU A 261 4.69 11.17 2.91
N ILE A 262 3.77 10.30 2.50
CA ILE A 262 4.02 9.34 1.42
C ILE A 262 4.30 10.04 0.08
N ILE A 263 3.68 11.19 -0.20
CA ILE A 263 4.04 12.00 -1.39
C ILE A 263 5.52 12.38 -1.33
N PHE A 264 6.00 12.83 -0.17
CA PHE A 264 7.40 13.22 -0.02
C PHE A 264 8.36 12.05 -0.18
N TYR A 265 8.01 10.83 0.22
CA TYR A 265 8.84 9.63 0.00
C TYR A 265 9.11 9.34 -1.47
N GLY A 266 8.16 9.67 -2.36
CA GLY A 266 8.35 9.57 -3.80
C GLY A 266 9.42 10.52 -4.37
N TYR A 267 9.74 11.62 -3.68
CA TYR A 267 10.72 12.62 -4.12
C TYR A 267 12.05 12.58 -3.36
N TYR A 268 12.03 12.10 -2.11
CA TYR A 268 13.19 11.99 -1.22
C TYR A 268 13.48 10.51 -0.95
N THR A 269 14.10 9.84 -1.92
CA THR A 269 14.65 8.48 -1.70
C THR A 269 15.95 8.55 -0.89
N PHE A 270 16.22 7.52 -0.07
CA PHE A 270 17.50 7.34 0.62
C PHE A 270 18.70 7.42 -0.33
N SER A 271 18.52 7.07 -1.61
CA SER A 271 19.54 7.17 -2.66
C SER A 271 19.98 8.61 -2.97
N ARG A 272 19.24 9.64 -2.55
CA ARG A 272 19.61 11.06 -2.72
C ARG A 272 20.24 11.68 -1.47
N LEU A 273 20.24 10.95 -0.35
CA LEU A 273 20.82 11.40 0.92
C LEU A 273 22.27 10.94 1.12
N LEU A 274 22.78 10.10 0.21
CA LEU A 274 24.15 9.59 0.13
C LEU A 274 24.78 9.99 -1.20
#